data_AF-X1ISJ6-F1
#
_entry.id   AF-X1ISJ6-F1
#
_cell.length_a   1.000
_cell.length_b   1.000
_cell.length_c   1.000
_cell.angle_alpha   90.00
_cell.angle_beta   90.00
_cell.angle_gamma   90.00
#
_symmetry.space_group_name_H-M   'P 1'
#
loop_
_entity.id
_entity.type
_entity.pdbx_description
1 polymer ?
#
loop_
_entity_poly.entity_id
_entity_poly.type
_entity_poly.pdbx_seq_one_letter_code
_entity_poly.pdbx_strand_id
1 'polypeptide(L)'
;VTLGLGAMLALLLYPAQAATIAIYALAFGDSLASLVGKLVGSLSLPFTGGKTLAGSLACFLAVLFMTYRLIGSLKLSLIIALTATLIETLPSGDFDNLLLPVGTGFVASELLLIS
;
A
#
# COMPACT_ATOMS: atom_id res chain seq x y z
N VAL A 1 2.83 -12.71 -11.56
CA VAL A 1 4.03 -13.33 -10.93
C VAL A 1 4.62 -12.41 -9.85
N THR A 2 4.80 -11.12 -10.13
CA THR A 2 5.36 -10.11 -9.20
C THR A 2 4.58 -9.95 -7.88
N LEU A 3 3.24 -9.96 -7.93
CA LEU A 3 2.36 -9.89 -6.75
C LEU A 3 2.64 -11.00 -5.72
N GLY A 4 2.79 -12.25 -6.17
CA GLY A 4 3.12 -13.38 -5.31
C GLY A 4 4.51 -13.23 -4.68
N LEU A 5 5.47 -12.69 -5.44
CA LEU A 5 6.82 -12.43 -4.97
C LEU A 5 6.84 -11.34 -3.88
N GLY A 6 6.08 -10.25 -4.06
CA GLY A 6 5.92 -9.20 -3.06
C GLY A 6 5.31 -9.71 -1.76
N ALA A 7 4.26 -10.55 -1.86
CA ALA A 7 3.65 -11.18 -0.69
C ALA A 7 4.62 -12.14 0.03
N MET A 8 5.38 -12.96 -0.71
CA MET A 8 6.38 -13.85 -0.14
C MET A 8 7.50 -13.07 0.57
N LEU A 9 7.97 -11.96 -0.03
CA LEU A 9 8.95 -11.08 0.60
C LEU A 9 8.42 -10.49 1.90
N ALA A 10 7.17 -10.04 1.95
CA ALA A 10 6.56 -9.53 3.17
C ALA A 10 6.54 -10.60 4.29
N LEU A 11 6.19 -11.84 3.96
CA LEU A 11 6.18 -12.95 4.92
C LEU A 11 7.58 -13.34 5.42
N LEU A 12 8.60 -13.21 4.57
CA LEU A 12 9.98 -13.54 4.91
C LEU A 12 10.67 -12.46 5.73
N LEU A 13 10.35 -11.19 5.48
CA LEU A 13 11.03 -10.04 6.08
C LEU A 13 10.40 -9.56 7.39
N TYR A 14 9.09 -9.78 7.58
CA TYR A 14 8.35 -9.14 8.66
C TYR A 14 7.60 -10.11 9.57
N PRO A 15 7.38 -9.73 10.85
CA PRO A 15 6.54 -10.49 11.75
C PRO A 15 5.09 -10.57 11.24
N ALA A 16 4.34 -11.59 11.69
CA ALA A 16 3.03 -11.95 11.14
C ALA A 16 2.06 -10.77 10.98
N GLN A 17 2.01 -9.85 11.95
CA GLN A 17 1.13 -8.68 11.90
C GLN A 17 1.55 -7.68 10.81
N ALA A 18 2.83 -7.28 10.77
CA ALA A 18 3.36 -6.38 9.76
C ALA A 18 3.31 -6.98 8.35
N ALA A 19 3.60 -8.29 8.22
CA ALA A 19 3.47 -9.01 6.97
C ALA A 19 2.01 -9.02 6.47
N THR A 20 1.03 -9.21 7.35
CA THR A 20 -0.40 -9.16 6.98
C THR A 20 -0.79 -7.78 6.46
N ILE A 21 -0.34 -6.72 7.13
CA ILE A 21 -0.58 -5.33 6.70
C ILE A 21 0.04 -5.07 5.32
N ALA A 22 1.29 -5.49 5.12
CA ALA A 22 1.99 -5.36 3.84
C ALA A 22 1.27 -6.09 2.69
N ILE A 23 0.80 -7.31 2.94
CA ILE A 23 0.07 -8.11 1.95
C ILE A 23 -1.28 -7.45 1.63
N TYR A 24 -2.00 -6.94 2.63
CA TYR A 24 -3.24 -6.21 2.38
C TYR A 24 -3.02 -4.89 1.66
N ALA A 25 -1.95 -4.17 1.98
CA ALA A 25 -1.57 -2.98 1.23
C ALA A 25 -1.32 -3.32 -0.24
N LEU A 26 -0.56 -4.38 -0.52
CA LEU A 26 -0.33 -4.85 -1.89
C LEU A 26 -1.62 -5.28 -2.58
N ALA A 27 -2.40 -6.15 -1.95
CA ALA A 27 -3.57 -6.76 -2.56
C ALA A 27 -4.69 -5.75 -2.80
N PHE A 28 -4.98 -4.86 -1.84
CA PHE A 28 -6.07 -3.91 -1.94
C PHE A 28 -5.62 -2.54 -2.46
N GLY A 29 -4.42 -2.08 -2.11
CA GLY A 29 -3.90 -0.78 -2.53
C GLY A 29 -3.75 -0.70 -4.05
N ASP A 30 -2.93 -1.58 -4.64
CA ASP A 30 -2.68 -1.62 -6.09
C ASP A 30 -3.97 -1.92 -6.88
N SER A 31 -4.70 -2.95 -6.47
CA SER A 31 -5.94 -3.37 -7.15
C SER A 31 -7.00 -2.27 -7.17
N LEU A 32 -7.27 -1.64 -6.02
CA LEU A 32 -8.27 -0.57 -5.95
C LEU A 32 -7.78 0.72 -6.60
N ALA A 33 -6.48 1.04 -6.51
CA ALA A 33 -5.92 2.19 -7.20
C ALA A 33 -6.09 2.09 -8.72
N SER A 34 -5.75 0.94 -9.29
CA SER A 34 -5.89 0.67 -10.72
C SER A 34 -7.36 0.63 -11.15
N LEU A 35 -8.22 -0.02 -10.37
CA LEU A 35 -9.64 -0.12 -10.67
C LEU A 35 -10.34 1.24 -10.62
N VAL A 36 -10.22 1.96 -9.50
CA VAL A 36 -10.84 3.28 -9.32
C VAL A 36 -10.24 4.30 -10.29
N GLY A 37 -8.92 4.25 -10.51
CA GLY A 37 -8.26 5.13 -11.47
C GLY A 37 -8.78 4.98 -12.90
N LYS A 38 -9.08 3.74 -13.32
CA LYS A 38 -9.69 3.46 -14.63
C LYS A 38 -11.18 3.83 -14.68
N LEU A 39 -11.94 3.52 -13.63
CA LEU A 39 -13.39 3.75 -13.60
C LEU A 39 -13.77 5.24 -13.53
N VAL A 40 -13.03 6.03 -12.75
CA VAL A 40 -13.37 7.44 -12.51
C VAL A 40 -12.88 8.34 -13.66
N GLY A 41 -12.03 7.85 -14.57
CA GLY A 41 -11.47 8.67 -15.66
C GLY A 41 -10.73 9.91 -15.14
N SER A 42 -10.17 9.80 -13.93
CA SER A 42 -9.62 10.92 -13.15
C SER A 42 -8.39 11.52 -13.83
N LEU A 43 -8.09 12.78 -13.51
CA LEU A 43 -6.91 13.50 -13.98
C LEU A 43 -5.65 12.67 -13.67
N SER A 44 -5.03 12.12 -14.72
CA SER A 44 -3.72 11.50 -14.62
C SER A 44 -2.73 12.57 -14.18
N LEU A 45 -1.99 12.33 -13.10
CA LEU A 45 -0.99 13.28 -12.64
C LEU A 45 0.16 13.32 -13.65
N PRO A 46 0.53 14.49 -14.20
CA PRO A 46 1.74 14.61 -14.97
C PRO A 46 2.93 14.23 -14.05
N PHE A 47 3.87 13.42 -14.54
CA PHE A 47 5.05 12.87 -13.84
C PHE A 47 4.88 11.61 -12.96
N THR A 48 3.69 11.04 -12.78
CA THR A 48 3.50 9.79 -11.98
C THR A 48 3.42 8.51 -12.80
N GLY A 49 3.74 8.55 -14.11
CA GLY A 49 3.69 7.38 -14.97
C GLY A 49 2.27 6.87 -15.30
N GLY A 50 1.26 7.75 -15.24
CA GLY A 50 -0.13 7.41 -15.57
C GLY A 50 -1.03 7.13 -14.35
N LYS A 51 -0.51 7.33 -13.14
CA LYS A 51 -1.29 7.18 -11.91
C LYS A 51 -2.24 8.36 -11.71
N THR A 52 -3.42 8.05 -11.17
CA THR A 52 -4.51 9.03 -11.01
C THR A 52 -4.70 9.40 -9.55
N LEU A 53 -5.15 10.62 -9.30
CA LEU A 53 -5.46 11.07 -7.94
C LEU A 53 -6.55 10.21 -7.28
N ALA A 54 -7.54 9.79 -8.06
CA ALA A 54 -8.60 8.90 -7.60
C ALA A 54 -8.06 7.52 -7.20
N GLY A 55 -7.09 6.98 -7.95
CA GLY A 55 -6.42 5.74 -7.60
C GLY A 55 -5.63 5.84 -6.30
N SER A 56 -4.88 6.93 -6.11
CA SER A 56 -4.14 7.18 -4.87
C SER A 56 -5.08 7.33 -3.67
N LEU A 57 -6.19 8.05 -3.81
CA LEU A 57 -7.21 8.15 -2.76
C LEU A 57 -7.83 6.78 -2.43
N ALA A 58 -8.10 5.95 -3.44
CA ALA A 58 -8.60 4.60 -3.24
C ALA A 58 -7.60 3.74 -2.48
N CYS A 59 -6.31 3.77 -2.84
CA CYS A 59 -5.24 3.10 -2.09
C CYS A 59 -5.18 3.58 -0.65
N PHE A 60 -5.19 4.91 -0.43
CA PHE A 60 -5.16 5.49 0.91
C PHE A 60 -6.28 4.95 1.79
N LEU A 61 -7.53 5.05 1.32
CA LEU A 61 -8.70 4.65 2.08
C LEU A 61 -8.74 3.14 2.31
N ALA A 62 -8.34 2.34 1.31
CA ALA A 62 -8.28 0.90 1.43
C ALA A 62 -7.27 0.46 2.50
N VAL A 63 -6.04 0.96 2.43
CA VAL A 63 -4.98 0.62 3.38
C VAL A 63 -5.31 1.15 4.77
N LEU A 64 -5.84 2.37 4.88
CA LEU A 64 -6.28 2.96 6.14
C LEU A 64 -7.33 2.08 6.82
N PHE A 65 -8.37 1.68 6.08
CA PHE A 65 -9.46 0.88 6.63
C PHE A 65 -9.00 -0.50 7.08
N MET A 66 -8.21 -1.21 6.24
CA MET A 66 -7.72 -2.54 6.57
C MET A 66 -6.75 -2.52 7.75
N THR A 67 -5.81 -1.57 7.77
CA THR A 67 -4.83 -1.43 8.84
C THR A 67 -5.50 -1.03 10.16
N TYR A 68 -6.48 -0.13 10.10
CA TYR A 68 -7.27 0.25 11.28
C TYR A 68 -8.05 -0.93 11.84
N ARG A 69 -8.61 -1.79 10.98
CA ARG A 69 -9.33 -2.98 11.42
C ARG A 69 -8.44 -4.01 12.13
N LEU A 70 -7.16 -4.09 11.73
CA LEU A 70 -6.15 -4.99 12.27
C LEU A 70 -5.54 -4.47 13.59
N ILE A 71 -5.10 -3.21 13.62
CA ILE A 71 -4.33 -2.64 14.73
C ILE A 71 -5.25 -1.92 15.74
N GLY A 72 -6.39 -1.39 15.30
CA GLY A 72 -7.29 -0.56 16.12
C GLY A 72 -6.77 0.85 16.42
N SER A 73 -5.53 1.18 16.02
CA SER A 73 -4.93 2.50 16.21
C SER A 73 -5.06 3.35 14.95
N LEU A 74 -5.85 4.42 15.02
CA LEU A 74 -6.03 5.36 13.92
C LEU A 74 -4.71 6.05 13.54
N LYS A 75 -3.87 6.40 14.52
CA LYS A 75 -2.59 7.08 14.29
C LYS A 75 -1.64 6.22 13.46
N LEU A 76 -1.46 4.95 13.86
CA LEU A 76 -0.58 4.03 13.13
C LEU A 76 -1.10 3.74 11.73
N SER A 77 -2.41 3.54 11.61
CA SER A 77 -3.07 3.26 10.33
C SER A 77 -2.94 4.42 9.34
N LEU A 78 -3.00 5.67 9.82
CA LEU A 78 -2.78 6.85 8.98
C LEU A 78 -1.34 6.90 8.45
N ILE A 79 -0.34 6.65 9.29
CA ILE A 79 1.07 6.67 8.86
C ILE A 79 1.33 5.57 7.82
N ILE A 80 0.81 4.36 8.04
CA ILE A 80 0.95 3.24 7.12
C ILE A 80 0.24 3.53 5.79
N ALA A 81 -1.00 4.05 5.83
CA ALA A 81 -1.76 4.39 4.63
C ALA A 81 -1.11 5.52 3.82
N LEU A 82 -0.56 6.54 4.48
CA LEU A 82 0.24 7.59 3.84
C LEU A 82 1.48 6.99 3.18
N THR A 83 2.19 6.11 3.87
CA THR A 83 3.38 5.45 3.32
C THR A 83 3.01 4.62 2.08
N ALA A 84 1.94 3.83 2.16
CA ALA A 84 1.45 3.03 1.03
C ALA A 84 1.12 3.91 -0.18
N THR A 85 0.42 5.02 0.03
CA THR A 85 0.09 5.93 -1.07
C THR A 85 1.29 6.68 -1.63
N LEU A 86 2.27 7.02 -0.82
CA LEU A 86 3.51 7.63 -1.31
C LEU A 86 4.25 6.65 -2.21
N ILE A 87 4.42 5.40 -1.78
CA ILE A 87 5.06 4.36 -2.60
C ILE A 87 4.23 4.11 -3.86
N GLU A 88 2.91 3.96 -3.71
CA GLU A 88 1.98 3.77 -4.81
C GLU A 88 1.94 4.98 -5.75
N THR A 89 2.40 6.17 -5.41
CA THR A 89 2.41 7.31 -6.34
C THR A 89 3.72 7.47 -7.09
N LEU A 90 4.76 6.73 -6.69
CA LEU A 90 6.04 6.73 -7.38
C LEU A 90 5.90 6.12 -8.78
N PRO A 91 6.60 6.66 -9.80
CA PRO A 91 6.60 6.11 -11.15
C PRO A 91 7.51 4.86 -11.25
N SER A 92 7.22 3.84 -10.45
CA SER A 92 8.03 2.60 -10.35
C SER A 92 7.60 1.49 -11.32
N GLY A 93 6.47 1.66 -12.02
CA GLY A 93 5.96 0.66 -12.96
C GLY A 93 5.70 -0.68 -12.28
N ASP A 94 6.16 -1.78 -12.86
CA ASP A 94 5.92 -3.12 -12.33
C ASP A 94 6.55 -3.38 -10.94
N PHE A 95 7.49 -2.53 -10.50
CA PHE A 95 8.15 -2.63 -9.20
C PHE A 95 7.26 -2.23 -8.03
N ASP A 96 6.10 -1.59 -8.26
CA ASP A 96 5.14 -1.25 -7.20
C ASP A 96 4.72 -2.49 -6.41
N ASN A 97 4.58 -3.62 -7.10
CA ASN A 97 4.23 -4.91 -6.50
C ASN A 97 5.27 -5.46 -5.51
N LEU A 98 6.51 -4.96 -5.56
CA LEU A 98 7.57 -5.29 -4.60
C LEU A 98 7.77 -4.16 -3.59
N LEU A 99 7.82 -2.91 -4.06
CA LEU A 99 8.09 -1.75 -3.22
C LEU A 99 6.98 -1.51 -2.20
N LEU A 100 5.72 -1.70 -2.60
CA LEU A 100 4.58 -1.45 -1.73
C LEU A 100 4.58 -2.37 -0.51
N PRO A 101 4.63 -3.72 -0.63
CA PRO A 101 4.67 -4.60 0.54
C PRO A 101 5.98 -4.46 1.34
N VAL A 102 7.11 -4.20 0.68
CA VAL A 102 8.39 -4.02 1.38
C VAL A 102 8.37 -2.74 2.21
N GLY A 103 8.00 -1.60 1.63
CA GLY A 103 8.03 -0.32 2.33
C GLY A 103 6.91 -0.19 3.38
N THR A 104 5.69 -0.64 3.06
CA THR A 104 4.59 -0.62 4.05
C THR A 104 4.82 -1.60 5.19
N GLY A 105 5.37 -2.79 4.90
CA GLY A 105 5.74 -3.76 5.92
C GLY A 105 6.86 -3.28 6.83
N PHE A 106 7.86 -2.56 6.29
CA PHE A 106 8.93 -1.95 7.07
C PHE A 106 8.36 -0.94 8.07
N VAL A 107 7.58 0.03 7.58
CA VAL A 107 6.98 1.06 8.44
C VAL A 107 6.02 0.44 9.46
N ALA A 108 5.22 -0.55 9.06
CA ALA A 108 4.34 -1.25 9.99
C ALA A 108 5.14 -2.01 11.06
N SER A 109 6.24 -2.66 10.71
CA SER A 109 7.10 -3.37 11.65
C SER A 109 7.70 -2.42 12.68
N GLU A 110 8.32 -1.33 12.25
CA GLU A 110 8.93 -0.34 13.16
C GLU A 110 7.88 0.30 14.08
N LEU A 111 6.72 0.68 13.54
CA LEU A 111 5.66 1.27 14.32
C LEU A 111 5.07 0.32 15.36
N LEU A 112 4.89 -0.96 15.01
CA LEU A 112 4.40 -1.99 15.93
C LEU A 112 5.42 -2.36 17.00
N LEU A 113 6.72 -2.20 16.74
CA LEU A 113 7.77 -2.42 17.74
C LEU A 113 7.81 -1.30 18.80
N ILE A 114 7.40 -0.08 18.44
CA ILE A 114 7.47 1.10 19.30
C ILE A 114 6.15 1.34 20.08
N SER A 115 5.03 0.77 19.61
CA SER A 115 3.68 0.94 20.19
C SER A 115 3.37 -0.06 21.30
#